data_AF-A0A7K1ISZ0-F1
#
_entry.id   AF-A0A7K1ISZ0-F1
#
_cell.length_a   1.000
_cell.length_b   1.000
_cell.length_c   1.000
_cell.angle_alpha   90.00
_cell.angle_beta   90.00
_cell.angle_gamma   90.00
#
_symmetry.space_group_name_H-M   'P 1'
#
loop_
_entity.id
_entity.type
_entity.pdbx_description
1 polymer ?
#
loop_
_entity_poly.entity_id
_entity_poly.type
_entity_poly.pdbx_seq_one_letter_code
_entity_poly.pdbx_strand_id
1 'polypeptide(L)' 'MAQFATLKTNKGDIVIRLFADHAPKTVRNFVELAQGTKDY' A
#
# COMPACT_ATOMS: atom_id res chain seq x y z
N MET A 1 11.25 -7.63 6.37
CA MET A 1 11.70 -6.24 6.09
C MET A 1 10.48 -5.34 6.14
N ALA A 2 10.57 -4.12 6.67
CA ALA A 2 9.44 -3.20 6.72
C ALA A 2 9.07 -2.74 5.30
N GLN A 3 7.81 -2.90 4.91
CA GLN A 3 7.29 -2.49 3.60
C GLN A 3 6.67 -1.09 3.69
N PHE A 4 6.90 -0.24 2.70
CA PHE A 4 6.37 1.12 2.64
C PHE A 4 5.69 1.38 1.29
N ALA A 5 4.73 2.30 1.29
CA ALA A 5 4.12 2.84 0.07
C ALA A 5 4.17 4.36 0.11
N THR A 6 4.33 4.97 -1.07
CA THR A 6 4.29 6.43 -1.23
C THR A 6 3.05 6.81 -2.01
N LEU A 7 2.16 7.58 -1.39
CA LEU A 7 0.99 8.16 -2.03
C LEU A 7 1.40 9.52 -2.60
N LYS A 8 1.33 9.66 -3.92
CA LYS A 8 1.53 10.92 -4.62
C LYS A 8 0.24 11.72 -4.58
N THR A 9 0.23 12.87 -3.92
CA THR A 9 -0.93 13.77 -3.89
C THR A 9 -0.57 15.12 -4.52
N ASN A 10 -1.57 15.93 -4.87
CA ASN A 10 -1.35 17.29 -5.38
C ASN A 10 -0.75 18.24 -4.34
N LYS A 11 -0.69 17.85 -3.06
CA LYS A 11 -0.08 18.62 -1.96
C LYS A 11 1.24 18.01 -1.47
N GLY A 12 1.80 17.07 -2.23
CA GLY A 12 3.05 16.39 -1.91
C GLY A 12 2.87 14.91 -1.59
N ASP A 13 3.96 14.30 -1.15
CA ASP A 13 4.05 12.87 -0.94
C ASP A 13 3.72 12.47 0.49
N ILE A 14 2.98 11.37 0.65
CA ILE A 14 2.71 10.75 1.94
C ILE A 14 3.34 9.36 1.94
N VAL A 15 4.29 9.12 2.84
CA VAL A 15 4.93 7.82 3.00
C VAL A 15 4.25 7.08 4.15
N ILE A 16 3.70 5.89 3.86
CA ILE A 16 3.04 5.03 4.85
C ILE A 16 3.80 3.73 5.04
N ARG A 17 3.85 3.25 6.29
CA ARG A 17 4.37 1.92 6.62
C ARG A 17 3.24 0.91 6.55
N LEU A 18 3.49 -0.21 5.87
CA LEU A 18 2.56 -1.33 5.78
C LEU A 18 2.92 -2.37 6.84
N PHE A 19 1.91 -2.86 7.57
CA PHE A 19 2.07 -3.84 8.64
C PHE A 19 1.62 -5.22 8.18
N ALA A 20 2.32 -5.80 7.19
CA ALA A 20 1.96 -7.10 6.62
C ALA A 20 1.94 -8.22 7.68
N ASP A 21 2.82 -8.15 8.68
CA ASP A 21 2.88 -9.12 9.78
C ASP A 21 1.63 -9.11 10.66
N HIS A 22 0.95 -7.96 10.76
CA HIS A 22 -0.23 -7.78 11.62
C HIS A 22 -1.54 -7.86 10.82
N ALA A 23 -1.55 -7.38 9.58
CA ALA A 23 -2.73 -7.28 8.72
C ALA A 23 -2.45 -7.78 7.29
N PRO A 24 -2.08 -9.05 7.10
CA PRO A 24 -1.58 -9.55 5.81
C PRO A 24 -2.61 -9.46 4.68
N LYS A 25 -3.89 -9.75 4.96
CA LYS A 25 -4.95 -9.71 3.93
C LYS A 25 -5.22 -8.29 3.45
N THR A 26 -5.25 -7.33 4.37
CA THR A 26 -5.49 -5.91 4.06
C THR A 26 -4.32 -5.33 3.27
N VAL A 27 -3.08 -5.60 3.70
CA VAL A 27 -1.88 -5.13 3.00
C VAL A 27 -1.83 -5.70 1.58
N ARG A 28 -2.10 -7.00 1.41
CA ARG A 28 -2.15 -7.61 0.07
C ARG A 28 -3.21 -6.96 -0.81
N ASN A 29 -4.43 -6.80 -0.32
CA ASN A 29 -5.52 -6.16 -1.08
C ASN A 29 -5.14 -4.74 -1.51
N PHE A 30 -4.55 -3.95 -0.60
CA PHE A 30 -4.08 -2.59 -0.91
C PHE A 30 -3.02 -2.60 -2.02
N VAL A 31 -2.00 -3.46 -1.91
CA VAL A 31 -0.89 -3.53 -2.87
C VAL A 31 -1.36 -3.98 -4.25
N GLU A 32 -2.20 -5.02 -4.32
CA GLU A 32 -2.72 -5.55 -5.58
C GLU A 32 -3.57 -4.51 -6.34
N LEU A 33 -4.44 -3.79 -5.61
CA LEU A 33 -5.23 -2.71 -6.19
C LEU A 33 -4.34 -1.55 -6.64
N ALA A 34 -3.35 -1.16 -5.83
CA ALA A 34 -2.45 -0.06 -6.17
C ALA A 34 -1.53 -0.38 -7.36
N GLN A 35 -1.20 -1.65 -7.58
CA GLN A 35 -0.40 -2.12 -8.72
C GLN A 35 -1.24 -2.40 -9.97
N GLY A 36 -2.58 -2.35 -9.87
CA GLY A 36 -3.48 -2.69 -10.96
C GLY A 36 -3.44 -4.17 -11.36
N THR A 37 -2.95 -5.05 -10.49
CA THR A 37 -2.94 -6.50 -10.73
C THR A 37 -4.24 -7.18 -10.33
N LYS A 38 -5.17 -6.42 -9.74
CA LYS A 38 -6.48 -6.86 -9.29
C LYS A 38 -7.53 -5.85 -9.73
N ASP A 39 -8.64 -6.36 -10.26
CA ASP A 39 -9.80 -5.57 -10.65
C ASP A 39 -10.62 -5.14 -9.41
N TYR A 40 -11.26 -3.96 -9.53
CA TYR A 40 -12.01 -3.31 -8.44
C TYR A 40 -13.51 -3.55 -8.53
#